data_AF-A0A1S8CGX1-F1
#
_entry.id   AF-A0A1S8CGX1-F1
#
_cell.length_a   1.000
_cell.length_b   1.000
_cell.length_c   1.000
_cell.angle_alpha   90.00
_cell.angle_beta   90.00
_cell.angle_gamma   90.00
#
_symmetry.space_group_name_H-M   'P 1'
#
loop_
_entity.id
_entity.type
_entity.pdbx_description
1 polymer ?
#
loop_
_entity_poly.entity_id
_entity_poly.type
_entity_poly.pdbx_seq_one_letter_code
_entity_poly.pdbx_strand_id
1 'polypeptide(L)' 'MVLKNGEVKFNGSGGNHTFQFQSGPYLYECQVTVLGIRDSPPGVLLVYKSGTLIVQQPVLKVQ' A
#
# COMPACT_ATOMS: atom_id res chain seq x y z
N MET A 1 6.48 9.84 -6.46
CA MET A 1 5.02 10.02 -6.60
C MET A 1 4.55 10.90 -5.45
N VAL A 2 3.88 12.02 -5.73
CA VAL A 2 3.33 12.92 -4.69
C VAL A 2 1.84 12.65 -4.60
N LEU A 3 1.36 12.18 -3.44
CA LEU A 3 -0.05 11.93 -3.18
C LEU A 3 -0.74 13.26 -2.84
N LYS A 4 -1.57 13.78 -3.75
CA LYS A 4 -2.47 14.90 -3.43
C LYS A 4 -3.77 14.31 -2.86
N ASN A 5 -4.21 14.78 -1.69
CA ASN A 5 -5.43 14.34 -0.99
C ASN A 5 -5.46 12.85 -0.59
N GLY A 6 -4.29 12.25 -0.30
CA GLY A 6 -4.24 10.90 0.27
C GLY A 6 -4.52 10.91 1.78
N GLU A 7 -5.15 9.85 2.29
CA GLU A 7 -5.34 9.62 3.72
C GLU A 7 -4.30 8.60 4.21
N VAL A 8 -3.65 8.89 5.34
CA VAL A 8 -2.72 7.96 6.00
C VAL A 8 -3.50 7.22 7.09
N LYS A 9 -3.56 5.89 7.00
CA LYS A 9 -4.17 5.04 8.01
C LYS A 9 -3.10 4.19 8.68
N PHE A 10 -2.99 4.34 10.00
CA PHE A 10 -2.09 3.54 10.82
C PHE A 10 -2.81 2.29 11.31
N ASN A 11 -2.35 1.13 10.87
CA ASN A 11 -2.87 -0.15 11.35
C ASN A 11 -2.01 -0.64 12.54
N GLY A 12 -2.12 0.06 13.67
CA GLY A 12 -1.50 -0.31 14.95
C GLY A 12 -0.20 0.43 15.32
N SER A 13 0.34 0.11 16.50
CA SER A 13 1.53 0.75 17.10
C SER A 13 2.88 0.16 16.66
N GLY A 14 2.86 -0.92 15.88
CA GLY A 14 4.05 -1.71 15.49
C GLY A 14 4.74 -1.28 14.19
N GLY A 15 4.37 -0.16 13.57
CA GLY A 15 5.07 0.38 12.40
C GLY A 15 4.53 -0.02 11.03
N ASN A 16 3.73 -1.07 10.91
CA ASN A 16 2.99 -1.34 9.66
C ASN A 16 1.93 -0.23 9.45
N HIS A 17 1.83 0.29 8.24
CA HIS A 17 0.91 1.38 7.93
C HIS A 17 0.46 1.32 6.47
N THR A 18 -0.68 1.95 6.18
CA THR A 18 -1.29 1.94 4.85
C THR A 18 -1.52 3.37 4.38
N PHE A 19 -1.14 3.64 3.14
CA PHE A 19 -1.50 4.88 2.45
C PHE A 19 -2.62 4.58 1.46
N GLN A 20 -3.71 5.33 1.54
CA GLN A 20 -4.85 5.17 0.66
C GLN A 20 -5.10 6.46 -0.12
N PHE A 21 -5.27 6.35 -1.43
CA PHE A 21 -5.60 7.50 -2.28
C PHE A 21 -6.42 7.08 -3.50
N GLN A 22 -7.23 8.01 -3.99
CA GLN A 22 -8.09 7.80 -5.15
C GLN A 22 -7.56 8.57 -6.37
N SER A 23 -7.66 7.96 -7.55
CA SER A 23 -7.40 8.62 -8.83
C SER A 23 -8.39 8.14 -9.88
N GLY A 24 -9.33 9.00 -10.27
CA GLY A 24 -10.45 8.62 -11.14
C GLY A 24 -11.27 7.48 -10.52
N PRO A 25 -11.57 6.39 -11.27
CA PRO A 25 -12.35 5.25 -10.77
C PRO A 25 -11.52 4.26 -9.94
N TYR A 26 -10.24 4.58 -9.67
CA TYR A 26 -9.31 3.67 -9.03
C TYR A 26 -9.01 4.08 -7.59
N LEU A 27 -8.97 3.08 -6.72
CA LEU A 27 -8.49 3.19 -5.36
C LEU A 27 -7.13 2.50 -5.26
N TYR A 28 -6.15 3.18 -4.70
CA TYR A 28 -4.81 2.66 -4.48
C TYR A 28 -4.56 2.49 -2.99
N GLU A 29 -4.02 1.35 -2.62
CA GLU A 29 -3.54 1.08 -1.27
C GLU A 29 -2.06 0.67 -1.32
N CYS A 30 -1.21 1.44 -0.67
CA CYS A 30 0.18 1.09 -0.43
C CYS A 30 0.32 0.60 1.00
N GLN A 31 0.50 -0.71 1.17
CA GLN A 31 0.72 -1.32 2.48
C GLN A 31 2.22 -1.43 2.73
N VAL A 32 2.69 -0.88 3.85
CA VAL A 32 4.10 -0.93 4.27
C VAL A 32 4.25 -1.94 5.39
N THR A 33 5.19 -2.87 5.23
CA THR A 33 5.52 -3.91 6.21
C THR A 33 6.87 -3.58 6.85
N VAL A 34 6.82 -3.05 8.07
CA VAL A 34 7.99 -2.75 8.90
C VAL A 34 8.36 -3.94 9.78
N LEU A 35 7.36 -4.66 10.30
CA LEU A 35 7.54 -5.90 11.05
C LEU A 35 7.11 -7.08 10.19
N GLY A 36 8.07 -7.68 9.49
CA GLY A 36 7.90 -8.89 8.67
C GLY A 36 9.03 -9.88 8.90
N ILE A 37 8.92 -11.08 8.33
CA ILE A 37 10.04 -12.03 8.30
C ILE A 37 11.07 -11.58 7.27
N ARG A 38 12.33 -12.06 7.33
CA ARG A 38 13.44 -11.60 6.45
C ARG A 38 13.06 -11.52 4.97
N ASP A 39 12.31 -12.51 4.52
CA ASP A 39 11.93 -12.69 3.11
C ASP A 39 10.59 -12.04 2.75
N SER A 40 9.93 -11.38 3.71
CA SER A 40 8.75 -10.59 3.40
C SER A 40 9.10 -9.42 2.47
N PRO A 41 8.30 -9.16 1.44
CA PRO A 41 8.41 -7.92 0.70
C PRO A 41 8.18 -6.74 1.67
N PRO A 42 8.87 -5.60 1.46
CA PRO A 42 8.75 -4.42 2.32
C PRO A 42 7.36 -3.77 2.24
N GLY A 43 6.52 -4.23 1.32
CA GLY A 43 5.14 -3.81 1.18
C GLY A 43 4.48 -4.42 -0.05
N VAL A 44 3.22 -4.02 -0.28
CA VAL A 44 2.45 -4.39 -1.47
C VAL A 44 1.66 -3.17 -1.97
N LEU A 45 1.58 -3.03 -3.29
CA LEU A 45 0.66 -2.12 -3.96
C LEU A 45 -0.59 -2.89 -4.38
N LEU A 46 -1.75 -2.42 -3.92
CA LEU A 46 -3.06 -2.91 -4.33
C LEU A 46 -3.79 -1.82 -5.11
N VAL A 47 -4.43 -2.19 -6.21
CA VAL A 47 -5.28 -1.27 -6.99
C VAL A 47 -6.66 -1.89 -7.17
N TYR A 48 -7.68 -1.12 -6.84
CA TYR A 48 -9.07 -1.52 -6.96
C TYR A 48 -9.81 -0.64 -7.98
N LYS A 49 -10.77 -1.22 -8.68
CA LYS A 49 -11.74 -0.51 -9.53
C LYS A 49 -13.15 -0.92 -9.11
N SER A 50 -13.98 0.05 -8.70
CA SER A 50 -15.33 -0.22 -8.20
C SER A 50 -15.38 -1.29 -7.08
N GLY A 51 -14.38 -1.30 -6.20
CA GLY A 51 -14.27 -2.27 -5.10
C GLY A 51 -13.63 -3.62 -5.46
N THR A 52 -13.39 -3.90 -6.75
CA THR A 52 -12.72 -5.13 -7.20
C THR A 52 -11.21 -4.93 -7.30
N LEU A 53 -10.42 -5.83 -6.70
CA LEU A 53 -8.96 -5.84 -6.84
C LEU A 53 -8.57 -6.19 -8.28
N ILE A 54 -7.78 -5.33 -8.92
CA ILE A 54 -7.32 -5.48 -10.31
C ILE A 54 -5.79 -5.57 -10.43
N VAL A 55 -5.05 -5.08 -9.44
CA VAL A 55 -3.59 -5.20 -9.38
C VAL A 55 -3.17 -5.52 -7.96
N GLN A 56 -2.28 -6.50 -7.83
CA GLN A 56 -1.54 -6.79 -6.61
C GLN A 56 -0.07 -6.98 -6.97
N GLN A 57 0.79 -6.08 -6.50
CA GLN A 57 2.20 -6.09 -6.84
C GLN A 57 3.06 -5.96 -5.57
N PRO A 58 3.91 -6.96 -5.25
CA PRO A 58 4.85 -6.83 -4.14
C PRO A 58 5.89 -5.75 -4.45
N VAL A 59 6.26 -4.97 -3.44
CA VAL A 59 7.34 -3.99 -3.55
C VAL A 59 8.67 -4.73 -3.67
N LEU A 60 9.52 -4.32 -4.60
CA LEU A 60 10.87 -4.84 -4.75
C LEU A 60 11.80 -4.13 -3.76
N LYS A 61 12.63 -4.89 -3.02
CA LYS A 61 13.74 -4.30 -2.27
C LYS A 61 14.79 -3.83 -3.28
N VAL A 62 15.10 -2.53 -3.26
CA VAL A 62 16.28 -2.01 -3.95
C VAL A 62 17.46 -2.21 -3.00
N GLN A 63 18.46 -2.99 -3.43
CA GLN A 63 19.73 -3.20 -2.70
C GLN A 63 20.67 -2.03 -2.89
#